data_AF-A0A1Q3YXP2-F1
#
_entry.id   AF-A0A1Q3YXP2-F1
#
_cell.length_a   1.000
_cell.length_b   1.000
_cell.length_c   1.000
_cell.angle_alpha   90.00
_cell.angle_beta   90.00
_cell.angle_gamma   90.00
#
_symmetry.space_group_name_H-M   'P 1'
#
loop_
_entity.id
_entity.type
_entity.pdbx_description
1 polymer ?
#
loop_
_entity_poly.entity_id
_entity_poly.type
_entity_poly.pdbx_seq_one_letter_code
_entity_poly.pdbx_strand_id
1 'polypeptide(L)' 'MTRIRYDIIPQSGGWSIAMGGAVGPLYPQLDEAVRDAEQVASVLTRSGDVVDIVVWRGGRPHLLERLEPGDRLH' A
#
# COMPACT_ATOMS: atom_id res chain seq x y z
N MET A 1 -9.26 8.27 18.85
CA MET A 1 -9.37 7.80 17.46
C MET A 1 -7.98 7.47 16.96
N THR A 2 -7.70 6.20 16.67
CA THR A 2 -6.42 5.77 16.10
C THR A 2 -6.41 6.16 14.63
N ARG A 3 -5.55 7.11 14.25
CA ARG A 3 -5.41 7.53 12.85
C ARG A 3 -4.48 6.54 12.14
N ILE A 4 -4.79 6.22 10.89
CA ILE A 4 -4.04 5.24 10.09
C ILE A 4 -3.03 6.00 9.21
N ARG A 5 -1.85 5.43 9.03
CA ARG A 5 -0.84 5.85 8.06
C ARG A 5 -0.40 4.64 7.25
N TYR A 6 0.28 4.86 6.14
CA TYR A 6 1.04 3.80 5.48
C TYR A 6 2.49 4.23 5.24
N ASP A 7 3.37 3.25 5.09
CA ASP A 7 4.76 3.45 4.68
C ASP A 7 4.98 2.79 3.31
N ILE A 8 5.84 3.39 2.48
CA ILE A 8 6.28 2.82 1.20
C ILE A 8 7.68 2.25 1.41
N ILE A 9 7.83 0.94 1.23
CA ILE A 9 9.03 0.19 1.58
C ILE A 9 9.57 -0.48 0.31
N PRO A 10 10.85 -0.26 -0.05
CA PRO A 10 11.45 -0.97 -1.18
C PRO A 10 11.59 -2.46 -0.86
N GLN A 11 11.31 -3.31 -1.85
CA GLN A 11 11.51 -4.75 -1.80
C GLN A 11 12.19 -5.28 -3.07
N SER A 12 12.70 -6.51 -3.03
CA SER A 12 13.31 -7.13 -4.20
C SER A 12 12.27 -7.30 -5.31
N GLY A 13 12.37 -6.48 -6.36
CA GLY A 13 11.44 -6.51 -7.50
C GLY A 13 10.28 -5.53 -7.42
N GLY A 14 10.29 -4.58 -6.48
CA GLY A 14 9.33 -3.48 -6.47
C GLY A 14 9.11 -2.86 -5.09
N TRP A 15 7.85 -2.63 -4.72
CA TRP A 15 7.47 -1.85 -3.54
C TRP A 15 6.41 -2.54 -2.70
N SER A 16 6.44 -2.29 -1.39
CA SER A 16 5.34 -2.65 -0.49
C SER A 16 4.78 -1.39 0.16
N ILE A 17 3.46 -1.23 0.13
CA ILE A 17 2.74 -0.16 0.82
C ILE A 17 2.09 -0.75 2.07
N ALA A 18 2.67 -0.47 3.23
CA ALA A 18 2.30 -1.09 4.50
C ALA A 18 1.40 -0.19 5.36
N MET A 19 0.14 -0.60 5.53
CA MET A 19 -0.84 0.06 6.38
C MET A 19 -0.51 -0.10 7.86
N GLY A 20 -0.77 0.94 8.65
CA GLY A 20 -0.32 1.05 10.03
C GLY A 20 1.12 1.56 10.16
N GLY A 21 1.64 2.21 9.12
CA GLY A 21 2.98 2.79 9.09
C GLY A 21 3.15 4.02 9.99
N ALA A 22 4.30 4.68 9.88
CA ALA A 22 4.67 5.82 10.71
C ALA A 22 4.81 7.14 9.96
N VAL A 23 5.05 7.12 8.64
CA VAL A 23 5.54 8.29 7.88
C VAL A 23 4.47 8.90 6.98
N GLY A 24 3.57 8.09 6.41
CA GLY A 24 2.58 8.57 5.45
C GLY A 24 1.49 9.50 6.03
N PRO A 25 0.59 9.99 5.16
CA PRO A 25 -0.51 10.85 5.57
C PRO A 25 -1.43 10.18 6.58
N LEU A 26 -2.13 10.99 7.37
CA LEU A 26 -3.06 10.52 8.40
C LEU A 26 -4.46 10.39 7.82
N TYR A 27 -4.97 9.16 7.78
CA TYR A 27 -6.33 8.85 7.34
C TYR A 27 -7.23 8.54 8.54
N PRO A 28 -8.50 8.97 8.49
CA PRO A 28 -9.48 8.67 9.53
C PRO A 28 -9.98 7.22 9.47
N GLN A 29 -9.90 6.56 8.31
CA GLN A 29 -10.41 5.22 8.06
C GLN A 29 -9.44 4.40 7.21
N LEU A 30 -9.48 3.06 7.37
CA LEU A 30 -8.58 2.16 6.63
C LEU A 30 -8.87 2.21 5.14
N ASP A 31 -10.14 2.21 4.74
CA ASP A 31 -10.55 2.20 3.34
C ASP A 31 -10.08 3.46 2.59
N GLU A 32 -10.02 4.61 3.27
CA GLU A 32 -9.47 5.84 2.68
C GLU A 32 -7.95 5.73 2.46
N ALA A 33 -7.22 5.15 3.41
CA ALA A 33 -5.79 4.90 3.27
C ALA A 33 -5.50 3.89 2.15
N VAL A 34 -6.33 2.85 2.03
CA VAL A 34 -6.21 1.81 0.99
C VAL A 34 -6.45 2.40 -0.39
N ARG A 35 -7.52 3.18 -0.59
CA ARG A 35 -7.78 3.85 -1.89
C ARG A 35 -6.64 4.78 -2.30
N ASP A 36 -6.05 5.52 -1.36
CA ASP A 36 -4.90 6.35 -1.66
C ASP A 36 -3.65 5.52 -2.01
N ALA A 37 -3.42 4.43 -1.28
CA ALA A 37 -2.35 3.49 -1.58
C ALA A 37 -2.51 2.82 -2.95
N GLU A 38 -3.74 2.50 -3.39
CA GLU A 38 -4.03 2.01 -4.74
C GLU A 38 -3.65 3.04 -5.81
N GLN A 39 -3.94 4.33 -5.58
CA GLN A 39 -3.50 5.39 -6.50
C GLN A 39 -1.97 5.46 -6.58
N VAL A 40 -1.27 5.43 -5.44
CA VAL A 40 0.20 5.41 -5.39
C VAL A 40 0.76 4.16 -6.07
N ALA A 41 0.19 2.99 -5.80
CA ALA A 41 0.57 1.73 -6.41
C ALA A 41 0.45 1.80 -7.94
N SER A 42 -0.64 2.39 -8.45
CA SER A 42 -0.84 2.54 -9.90
C SER A 42 0.20 3.45 -10.57
N VAL A 43 0.79 4.40 -9.84
CA VAL A 43 1.87 5.24 -10.35
C VAL A 43 3.18 4.44 -10.38
N LEU A 44 3.46 3.66 -9.34
CA LEU A 44 4.66 2.83 -9.22
C LEU A 44 4.64 1.64 -10.20
N THR A 45 3.49 1.04 -10.50
CA THR A 45 3.42 -0.05 -11.48
C THR A 45 3.65 0.42 -12.91
N ARG A 46 3.38 1.71 -13.22
CA ARG A 46 3.71 2.29 -14.53
C ARG A 46 5.21 2.39 -14.81
N SER A 47 6.06 2.41 -13.77
CA SER A 47 7.51 2.30 -13.94
C SER A 47 8.00 0.85 -14.12
N GLY A 48 7.09 -0.13 -14.12
CA GLY A 48 7.44 -1.54 -14.28
C GLY A 48 7.68 -2.28 -12.96
N ASP A 49 7.43 -1.64 -11.82
CA ASP A 49 7.59 -2.27 -10.50
C ASP A 49 6.34 -3.09 -10.12
N VAL A 50 6.52 -4.18 -9.36
CA VAL A 50 5.42 -4.87 -8.68
C VAL A 50 5.13 -4.18 -7.36
N VAL A 51 3.86 -3.97 -7.01
CA VAL A 51 3.47 -3.30 -5.77
C VAL A 51 2.54 -4.18 -4.94
N ASP A 52 2.90 -4.40 -3.67
CA ASP A 52 2.08 -5.11 -2.70
C ASP A 52 1.48 -4.14 -1.67
N ILE A 53 0.16 -4.06 -1.58
CA ILE A 53 -0.55 -3.34 -0.52
C ILE A 53 -0.80 -4.32 0.63
N VAL A 54 -0.24 -4.04 1.80
CA VAL A 54 -0.30 -4.93 2.96
C VAL A 54 -0.88 -4.24 4.20
N VAL A 55 -1.60 -4.99 5.03
CA VAL A 55 -2.07 -4.53 6.35
C VAL A 55 -1.46 -5.38 7.46
N TRP A 56 -0.93 -4.71 8.48
CA TRP A 56 -0.42 -5.40 9.67
C TRP A 56 -1.56 -5.72 10.63
N ARG A 57 -1.80 -7.01 10.88
CA ARG A 57 -2.77 -7.48 11.88
C ARG A 57 -2.12 -8.53 12.76
N GLY A 58 -2.20 -8.36 14.08
CA GLY A 58 -1.60 -9.30 15.03
C GLY A 58 -0.09 -9.51 14.85
N GLY A 59 0.64 -8.48 14.42
CA GLY A 59 2.09 -8.54 14.18
C GLY A 59 2.51 -9.28 12.92
N ARG A 60 1.58 -9.58 12.01
CA ARG A 60 1.87 -10.21 10.71
C ARG A 60 1.35 -9.35 9.55
N PRO A 61 2.08 -9.27 8.44
CA PRO A 61 1.58 -8.62 7.23
C PRO A 61 0.56 -9.53 6.53
N HIS A 62 -0.56 -8.94 6.13
CA HIS A 62 -1.57 -9.57 5.29
C HIS A 62 -1.63 -8.82 3.97
N LEU A 63 -1.43 -9.53 2.86
CA LEU A 63 -1.61 -8.97 1.52
C LEU A 63 -3.09 -8.65 1.30
N LEU A 64 -3.38 -7.40 0.98
CA LEU A 64 -4.71 -6.96 0.54
C LEU A 64 -4.81 -7.07 -0.98
N GLU A 65 -3.80 -6.54 -1.66
CA GLU A 65 -3.77 -6.47 -3.12
C GLU A 65 -2.33 -6.50 -3.61
N ARG A 66 -2.11 -7.14 -4.75
CA ARG A 66 -0.89 -7.06 -5.54
C ARG A 66 -1.24 -6.45 -6.88
N LEU A 67 -0.50 -5.43 -7.27
CA LEU A 67 -0.59 -4.82 -8.58
C LEU A 67 0.70 -5.09 -9.35
N GLU A 68 0.54 -5.65 -10.54
CA GLU A 68 1.60 -5.87 -11.51
C GLU A 68 1.60 -4.77 -12.58
N PRO A 69 2.71 -4.60 -13.32
CA PRO A 69 2.76 -3.69 -14.45
C PRO A 69 1.68 -4.03 -15.49
N GLY A 70 0.77 -3.07 -15.72
CA GLY A 70 -0.32 -3.21 -16.69
C GLY A 70 -1.68 -3.59 -16.09
N ASP A 71 -1.76 -3.84 -14.77
CA ASP A 71 -3.03 -4.04 -14.10
C ASP A 71 -3.89 -2.76 -14.11
N ARG A 72 -5.21 -2.96 -14.18
CA ARG A 72 -6.19 -1.87 -14.02
C ARG A 72 -6.74 -1.93 -12.60
N LEU A 73 -6.75 -0.79 -11.92
CA LEU A 73 -7.42 -0.63 -10.63
C LEU A 73 -8.90 -1.04 -10.75
N HIS A 74 -9.41 -1.73 -9.73
CA HIS A 74 -10.78 -2.23 -9.65
C HIS A 74 -11.81 -1.16 -9.28
#